data_AF-A0AB39NED0-F1
#
_entry.id   AF-A0AB39NED0-F1
#
_cell.length_a   1.000
_cell.length_b   1.000
_cell.length_c   1.000
_cell.angle_alpha   90.00
_cell.angle_beta   90.00
_cell.angle_gamma   90.00
#
_symmetry.space_group_name_H-M   'P 1'
#
loop_
_entity.id
_entity.type
_entity.pdbx_description
1 polymer ?
#
loop_
_entity_poly.entity_id
_entity_poly.type
_entity_poly.pdbx_seq_one_letter_code
_entity_poly.pdbx_strand_id
1 'polypeptide(L)'
;MCGNRAGAPLYGCAGFITACPVIGWIDTSSSWFVCWGGRGAWHNGGNNVWYYTMGDRVAPGQDVHRAWGFIPAVDVRTSTDPWPGMTECDIP
;
A
#
# COMPACT_ATOMS: atom_id res chain seq x y z
N MET A 1 -1.99 3.47 -13.59
CA MET A 1 -2.75 3.21 -12.36
C MET A 1 -2.42 4.31 -11.40
N CYS A 2 -3.36 5.21 -11.06
CA CYS A 2 -3.04 6.29 -10.13
C CYS A 2 -4.10 6.51 -9.04
N GLY A 3 -5.33 6.00 -9.16
CA GLY A 3 -6.38 6.33 -8.19
C GLY A 3 -6.31 5.51 -6.89
N ASN A 4 -6.58 6.14 -5.76
CA ASN A 4 -6.70 5.50 -4.45
C ASN A 4 -7.77 6.20 -3.58
N ARG A 5 -8.07 5.59 -2.43
CA ARG A 5 -8.89 6.22 -1.39
C ARG A 5 -8.08 7.27 -0.64
N ALA A 6 -8.59 8.50 -0.61
CA ALA A 6 -8.03 9.57 0.21
C ALA A 6 -8.17 9.26 1.72
N GLY A 7 -7.13 9.55 2.48
CA GLY A 7 -6.99 9.21 3.90
C GLY A 7 -6.67 7.73 4.17
N ALA A 8 -6.33 6.94 3.15
CA ALA A 8 -6.00 5.53 3.35
C ALA A 8 -4.67 5.36 4.11
N PRO A 9 -4.61 4.46 5.11
CA PRO A 9 -3.39 4.19 5.85
C PRO A 9 -2.38 3.42 5.00
N LEU A 10 -1.10 3.76 5.18
CA LEU A 10 0.04 3.01 4.66
C LEU A 10 0.70 2.21 5.77
N TYR A 11 1.08 0.98 5.45
CA TYR A 11 1.65 0.01 6.37
C TYR A 11 3.12 -0.26 6.04
N GLY A 12 3.94 -0.48 7.07
CA GLY A 12 5.38 -0.74 6.90
C GLY A 12 5.70 -2.04 6.13
N CYS A 13 4.77 -3.00 6.15
CA CYS A 13 4.80 -4.22 5.34
C CYS A 13 3.37 -4.59 4.93
N ALA A 14 3.23 -5.56 4.02
CA ALA A 14 1.95 -6.02 3.49
C ALA A 14 1.16 -6.85 4.53
N GLY A 15 0.72 -6.23 5.63
CA GLY A 15 -0.05 -6.92 6.66
C GLY A 15 -0.59 -6.00 7.75
N PHE A 16 -1.52 -6.52 8.55
CA PHE A 16 -2.14 -5.81 9.68
C PHE A 16 -1.58 -6.23 11.05
N ILE A 17 -0.45 -6.94 11.07
CA ILE A 17 0.19 -7.37 12.31
C ILE A 17 0.95 -6.20 12.94
N THR A 18 1.25 -6.29 14.25
CA THR A 18 1.97 -5.24 14.99
C THR A 18 3.34 -4.89 14.38
N ALA A 19 3.99 -5.85 13.72
CA ALA A 19 5.26 -5.62 13.02
C ALA A 19 5.11 -4.82 11.71
N CYS A 20 3.88 -4.67 11.18
CA CYS A 20 3.52 -3.83 10.04
C CYS A 20 2.66 -2.65 10.52
N PRO A 21 3.22 -1.70 11.31
CA PRO A 21 2.44 -0.58 11.82
C PRO A 21 1.99 0.34 10.68
N VAL A 22 1.01 1.21 10.98
CA VAL A 22 0.72 2.35 10.11
C VAL A 22 1.89 3.32 10.16
N ILE A 23 2.52 3.54 9.00
CA ILE A 23 3.70 4.39 8.85
C ILE A 23 3.36 5.75 8.25
N GLY A 24 2.13 5.93 7.76
CA GLY A 24 1.71 7.14 7.08
C GLY A 24 0.32 7.02 6.47
N TRP A 25 -0.05 8.02 5.70
CA TRP A 25 -1.34 8.08 5.00
C TRP A 25 -1.17 8.66 3.60
N ILE A 26 -2.06 8.24 2.70
CA ILE A 26 -2.26 8.88 1.41
C ILE A 26 -3.48 9.79 1.53
N ASP A 27 -3.28 11.10 1.61
CA ASP A 27 -4.37 12.08 1.70
C ASP A 27 -4.94 12.44 0.33
N THR A 28 -4.13 12.30 -0.72
CA THR A 28 -4.51 12.51 -2.10
C THR A 28 -5.35 11.34 -2.63
N SER A 29 -6.17 11.58 -3.65
CA SER A 29 -6.90 10.53 -4.35
C SER A 29 -6.12 9.95 -5.54
N SER A 30 -4.88 10.40 -5.74
CA SER A 30 -4.01 9.97 -6.82
C SER A 30 -2.57 9.81 -6.34
N SER A 31 -2.01 8.61 -6.49
CA SER A 31 -0.64 8.28 -6.10
C SER A 31 0.08 7.44 -7.15
N TRP A 32 1.41 7.38 -7.02
CA TRP A 32 2.26 6.54 -7.86
C TRP A 32 2.54 5.21 -7.18
N PHE A 33 2.30 4.11 -7.88
CA PHE A 33 2.54 2.75 -7.39
C PHE A 33 3.74 2.14 -8.10
N VAL A 34 4.67 1.55 -7.34
CA VAL A 34 5.93 1.02 -7.89
C VAL A 34 5.80 -0.45 -8.28
N CYS A 35 5.22 -1.27 -7.41
CA CYS A 35 5.05 -2.71 -7.59
C CYS A 35 3.89 -3.22 -6.72
N TRP A 36 3.54 -4.49 -6.85
CA TRP A 36 2.57 -5.15 -5.98
C TRP A 36 3.21 -6.33 -5.22
N GLY A 37 2.76 -6.61 -4.00
CA GLY A 37 3.15 -7.79 -3.23
C GLY A 37 2.02 -8.82 -3.21
N GLY A 38 2.30 -10.05 -3.65
CA GLY A 38 1.33 -11.14 -3.76
C GLY A 38 1.17 -12.03 -2.53
N ARG A 39 1.90 -11.74 -1.45
CA ARG A 39 1.92 -12.54 -0.21
C ARG A 39 1.56 -11.73 1.02
N GLY A 40 0.76 -10.69 0.86
CA GLY A 40 0.31 -9.89 1.98
C GLY A 40 -0.75 -10.59 2.83
N ALA A 41 -1.18 -9.93 3.91
CA ALA A 41 -2.34 -10.36 4.67
C ALA A 41 -3.61 -10.21 3.82
N TRP A 42 -4.57 -11.13 4.02
CA TRP A 42 -5.91 -10.99 3.47
C TRP A 42 -6.60 -9.75 4.02
N HIS A 43 -7.31 -9.03 3.16
CA HIS A 43 -8.09 -7.84 3.52
C HIS A 43 -9.51 -7.91 2.95
N ASN A 44 -10.35 -6.93 3.32
CA ASN A 44 -11.77 -6.86 2.93
C ASN A 44 -12.03 -6.75 1.41
N GLY A 45 -10.97 -6.68 0.60
CA GLY A 45 -11.06 -6.76 -0.86
C GLY A 45 -11.18 -8.18 -1.38
N GLY A 46 -11.10 -9.20 -0.52
CA GLY A 46 -11.21 -10.60 -0.92
C GLY A 46 -10.01 -11.11 -1.71
N ASN A 47 -8.85 -10.47 -1.56
CA ASN A 47 -7.55 -10.92 -2.04
C ASN A 47 -6.46 -10.56 -1.02
N ASN A 48 -5.22 -10.86 -1.36
CA ASN A 48 -4.03 -10.61 -0.55
C ASN A 48 -3.00 -9.74 -1.29
N VAL A 49 -3.48 -8.91 -2.22
CA VAL A 49 -2.65 -8.04 -3.06
C VAL A 49 -2.47 -6.69 -2.35
N TRP A 50 -1.21 -6.26 -2.26
CA TRP A 50 -0.86 -4.97 -1.68
C TRP A 50 -0.01 -4.19 -2.67
N TYR A 51 -0.20 -2.88 -2.76
CA TYR A 51 0.59 -2.04 -3.65
C TYR A 51 1.59 -1.21 -2.85
N TYR A 52 2.83 -1.15 -3.34
CA TYR A 52 3.88 -0.33 -2.73
C TYR A 52 3.87 1.07 -3.32
N THR A 53 3.81 2.08 -2.44
CA THR A 53 3.66 3.49 -2.82
C THR A 53 4.23 4.41 -1.74
N MET A 54 4.33 5.70 -2.08
CA MET A 54 4.72 6.76 -1.15
C MET A 54 3.47 7.51 -0.70
N GLY A 55 3.34 7.71 0.60
CA GLY A 55 2.28 8.52 1.21
C GLY A 55 2.56 10.01 1.19
N ASP A 56 1.51 10.77 1.50
CA ASP A 56 1.57 12.22 1.60
C ASP A 56 2.02 12.69 2.99
N ARG A 57 1.76 11.88 4.02
CA ARG A 57 2.15 12.15 5.41
C ARG A 57 2.77 10.93 6.07
N VAL A 58 3.76 11.19 6.92
CA VAL A 58 4.42 10.19 7.77
C VAL A 58 3.74 10.16 9.14
N ALA A 59 3.57 8.97 9.71
CA ALA A 59 3.10 8.82 11.08
C ALA A 59 4.19 9.22 12.09
N PRO A 60 3.83 9.83 13.24
CA PRO A 60 4.82 10.21 14.25
C PRO A 60 5.73 9.04 14.64
N GLY A 61 7.05 9.24 14.60
CA GLY A 61 8.04 8.22 14.93
C GLY A 61 8.33 7.19 13.82
N GLN A 62 7.78 7.38 12.62
CA GLN A 62 7.97 6.49 11.46
C GLN A 62 8.81 7.13 10.35
N ASP A 63 9.58 8.17 10.67
CA ASP A 63 10.40 8.94 9.71
C ASP A 63 11.40 8.08 8.92
N VAL A 64 11.82 6.95 9.49
CA VAL A 64 12.69 5.97 8.84
C VAL A 64 12.10 5.43 7.53
N HIS A 65 10.78 5.33 7.45
CA HIS A 65 10.08 4.84 6.26
C HIS A 65 9.92 5.91 5.19
N ARG A 66 10.09 7.20 5.52
CA ARG A 66 9.95 8.33 4.56
C ARG A 66 8.64 8.27 3.75
N ALA A 67 7.55 7.89 4.42
CA ALA A 67 6.22 7.65 3.87
C ALA A 67 6.10 6.48 2.87
N TRP A 68 7.14 5.67 2.65
CA TRP A 68 7.08 4.52 1.76
C TRP A 68 6.54 3.27 2.46
N GLY A 69 5.49 2.68 1.91
CA GLY A 69 4.92 1.44 2.42
C GLY A 69 3.85 0.83 1.52
N PHE A 70 3.05 -0.04 2.12
CA PHE A 70 2.05 -0.84 1.44
C PHE A 70 0.64 -0.36 1.76
N ILE A 71 -0.21 -0.35 0.73
CA ILE A 71 -1.65 -0.12 0.85
C ILE A 71 -2.37 -1.36 0.31
N PRO A 72 -3.43 -1.86 0.98
CA PRO A 72 -4.16 -3.02 0.49
C PRO A 72 -4.92 -2.66 -0.78
N ALA A 73 -5.07 -3.62 -1.69
CA ALA A 73 -5.72 -3.36 -2.99
C ALA A 73 -7.15 -2.83 -2.87
N VAL A 74 -7.85 -3.13 -1.77
CA VAL A 74 -9.20 -2.61 -1.50
C VAL A 74 -9.27 -1.08 -1.42
N ASP A 75 -8.17 -0.41 -1.09
CA ASP A 75 -8.08 1.05 -1.03
C ASP A 75 -7.45 1.66 -2.31
N VAL A 76 -7.12 0.84 -3.31
CA VAL A 76 -6.60 1.25 -4.62
C VAL A 76 -7.68 1.07 -5.68
N ARG A 77 -7.83 2.03 -6.60
CA ARG A 77 -8.89 2.02 -7.61
C ARG A 77 -8.47 1.22 -8.85
N THR A 78 -8.35 -0.09 -8.72
CA THR A 78 -8.00 -1.03 -9.80
C THR A 78 -9.25 -1.68 -10.42
N SER A 79 -9.17 -2.12 -11.68
CA SER A 79 -10.22 -2.96 -12.28
C SER A 79 -10.01 -4.44 -11.99
N THR A 80 -8.79 -4.84 -11.69
CA THR A 80 -8.36 -6.20 -11.37
C THR A 80 -7.11 -6.12 -10.52
N ASP A 81 -6.99 -7.01 -9.54
CA ASP A 81 -5.83 -7.14 -8.67
C ASP A 81 -5.12 -8.47 -8.90
N PRO A 82 -3.79 -8.47 -9.09
CA PRO A 82 -2.94 -7.28 -9.28
C PRO A 82 -3.24 -6.56 -10.62
N TRP A 83 -2.89 -5.27 -10.70
CA TRP A 83 -3.05 -4.49 -11.92
C TRP A 83 -2.25 -5.11 -13.09
N PRO A 84 -2.87 -5.38 -14.25
CA PRO A 84 -2.19 -5.98 -15.39
C PRO A 84 -0.95 -5.18 -15.83
N GLY A 85 0.18 -5.89 -15.98
CA GLY A 85 1.44 -5.30 -16.41
C GLY A 85 2.27 -4.67 -15.28
N MET A 86 1.80 -4.67 -14.04
CA MET A 86 2.59 -4.28 -12.89
C MET A 86 3.46 -5.46 -12.39
N THR A 87 4.72 -5.20 -12.10
CA THR A 87 5.64 -6.22 -11.59
C THR A 87 5.41 -6.49 -10.11
N GLU A 88 5.60 -7.76 -9.71
CA GLU A 88 5.66 -8.12 -8.31
C GLU A 88 6.89 -7.48 -7.66
N CYS A 89 6.76 -7.05 -6.40
CA CYS A 89 7.86 -6.45 -5.68
C CYS A 89 8.93 -7.51 -5.35
N ASP A 90 10.18 -7.24 -5.76
CA ASP A 90 11.35 -8.01 -5.35
C ASP A 90 11.88 -7.46 -4.03
N ILE A 91 11.20 -7.82 -2.95
CA ILE A 91 11.55 -7.38 -1.59
C ILE A 91 11.93 -8.64 -0.82
N PRO A 92 13.19 -8.73 -0.36
CA PRO A 92 13.72 -9.93 0.28
C PRO A 92 13.01 -10.28 1.60
#